data_AF-A0A957PHK8-F1
#
_entry.id   AF-A0A957PHK8-F1
#
_cell.length_a   1.000
_cell.length_b   1.000
_cell.length_c   1.000
_cell.angle_alpha   90.00
_cell.angle_beta   90.00
_cell.angle_gamma   90.00
#
_symmetry.space_group_name_H-M   'P 1'
#
loop_
_entity.id
_entity.type
_entity.pdbx_description
1 polymer ?
#
loop_
_entity_poly.entity_id
_entity_poly.type
_entity_poly.pdbx_seq_one_letter_code
_entity_poly.pdbx_strand_id
1 'polypeptide(L)'
;MNSSPPRKLHFPQPFNHEHPPVQDVNTVFAEQLGPGQRAADRVANTMGSWKFIIIQSIILTVWILLNVLAWIKHWDPYPFILMNLALSMQAAYAAPIIMMSQNRQAAKDRIEAHQDFLINQKAEEEIRVIMEHLEAQDQALVQIHAQLVQLQSQFGISEDGAGIDPLGTS
;
A
#
# COMPACT_ATOMS: atom_id res chain seq x y z
N MET A 1 63.66 3.45 9.94
CA MET A 1 62.34 3.24 9.33
C MET A 1 61.35 2.81 10.41
N ASN A 2 60.39 3.66 10.78
CA ASN A 2 59.33 3.31 11.72
C ASN A 2 58.00 3.41 10.99
N SER A 3 57.55 2.30 10.41
CA SER A 3 56.27 2.22 9.70
C SER A 3 55.17 1.82 10.68
N SER A 4 54.43 2.82 11.18
CA SER A 4 53.17 2.59 11.91
C SER A 4 52.21 1.79 11.03
N PRO A 5 51.52 0.77 11.56
CA PRO A 5 50.61 -0.06 10.78
C PRO A 5 49.41 0.78 10.27
N PRO A 6 48.85 0.45 9.09
CA PRO A 6 47.72 1.17 8.53
C PRO A 6 46.49 1.04 9.45
N ARG A 7 45.86 2.18 9.76
CA ARG A 7 44.62 2.26 10.55
C ARG A 7 43.53 1.51 9.77
N LYS A 8 43.09 0.36 10.30
CA LYS A 8 42.03 -0.46 9.67
C LYS A 8 40.76 0.40 9.56
N LEU A 9 40.24 0.57 8.34
CA LEU A 9 38.93 1.18 8.11
C LEU A 9 37.88 0.34 8.86
N HIS A 10 37.23 0.94 9.83
CA HIS A 10 36.09 0.33 10.50
C HIS A 10 34.83 0.78 9.76
N PHE A 11 34.25 -0.11 8.97
CA PHE A 11 32.92 0.14 8.41
C PHE A 11 31.89 -0.09 9.52
N PRO A 12 30.92 0.81 9.71
CA PRO A 12 29.77 0.53 10.55
C PRO A 12 29.07 -0.73 10.04
N GLN A 13 28.54 -1.55 10.95
CA GLN A 13 27.85 -2.78 10.57
C GLN A 13 26.68 -2.45 9.63
N PRO A 14 26.40 -3.28 8.61
CA PRO A 14 25.26 -3.06 7.74
C PRO A 14 23.99 -3.01 8.60
N PHE A 15 23.14 -2.02 8.37
CA PHE A 15 21.84 -1.93 9.03
C PHE A 15 21.05 -3.20 8.73
N ASN A 16 20.87 -4.06 9.73
CA ASN A 16 20.04 -5.24 9.62
C ASN A 16 18.58 -4.78 9.67
N HIS A 17 17.86 -4.98 8.58
CA HIS A 17 16.47 -4.57 8.46
C HIS A 17 15.58 -5.64 9.10
N GLU A 18 15.33 -5.56 10.40
CA GLU A 18 14.24 -6.29 11.04
C GLU A 18 12.92 -5.57 10.72
N HIS A 19 12.29 -5.98 9.62
CA HIS A 19 10.89 -5.66 9.40
C HIS A 19 10.05 -6.72 10.13
N PRO A 20 9.12 -6.32 11.02
CA PRO A 20 8.11 -7.25 11.49
C PRO A 20 7.41 -7.86 10.26
N PRO A 21 7.04 -9.16 10.30
CA PRO A 21 6.39 -9.82 9.18
C PRO A 21 5.18 -8.98 8.74
N VAL A 22 5.01 -8.82 7.42
CA VAL A 22 3.89 -8.08 6.83
C VAL A 22 2.61 -8.64 7.42
N GLN A 23 2.00 -7.89 8.33
CA GLN A 23 0.81 -8.32 9.04
C GLN A 23 -0.37 -8.13 8.08
N ASP A 24 -0.83 -9.23 7.49
CA ASP A 24 -1.97 -9.21 6.59
C ASP A 24 -3.23 -8.77 7.36
N VAL A 25 -3.73 -7.57 7.06
CA VAL A 25 -4.98 -7.01 7.61
C VAL A 25 -6.14 -8.00 7.52
N ASN A 26 -6.16 -8.85 6.50
CA ASN A 26 -7.23 -9.82 6.30
C ASN A 26 -7.26 -10.86 7.43
N THR A 27 -6.13 -11.17 8.06
CA THR A 27 -6.06 -12.14 9.17
C THR A 27 -6.71 -11.59 10.45
N VAL A 28 -6.50 -10.31 10.74
CA VAL A 28 -7.10 -9.62 11.91
C VAL A 28 -8.62 -9.52 11.77
N PHE A 29 -9.12 -9.28 10.55
CA PHE A 29 -10.56 -9.29 10.28
C PHE A 29 -11.16 -10.69 10.27
N ALA A 30 -10.45 -11.69 9.71
CA ALA A 30 -10.92 -13.07 9.59
C ALA A 30 -11.22 -13.73 10.95
N GLU A 31 -10.47 -13.36 11.99
CA GLU A 31 -10.59 -13.92 13.33
C GLU A 31 -11.85 -13.46 14.08
N GLN A 32 -12.50 -12.38 13.62
CA GLN A 32 -13.69 -11.80 14.27
C GLN A 32 -15.03 -12.15 13.59
N LEU A 33 -15.03 -12.90 12.48
CA LEU A 33 -16.27 -13.18 11.75
C LEU A 33 -17.14 -14.26 12.40
N GLY A 34 -18.25 -13.83 12.98
CA GLY A 34 -19.35 -14.73 13.32
C GLY A 34 -20.03 -15.34 12.09
N PRO A 35 -20.73 -16.48 12.21
CA PRO A 35 -21.41 -17.15 11.10
C PRO A 35 -22.45 -16.27 10.40
N GLY A 36 -23.14 -15.40 11.13
CA GLY A 36 -24.10 -14.44 10.57
C GLY A 36 -23.45 -13.36 9.71
N GLN A 37 -22.25 -12.91 10.07
CA GLN A 37 -21.49 -11.93 9.27
C GLN A 37 -21.04 -12.58 7.96
N ARG A 38 -20.50 -13.81 8.00
CA ARG A 38 -20.15 -14.55 6.77
C ARG A 38 -21.32 -14.71 5.79
N ALA A 39 -22.52 -14.94 6.30
CA ALA A 39 -23.73 -15.02 5.48
C ALA A 39 -24.10 -13.67 4.86
N ALA A 40 -24.07 -12.59 5.66
CA ALA A 40 -24.34 -11.23 5.19
C ALA A 40 -23.33 -10.78 4.11
N ASP A 41 -22.05 -11.11 4.27
CA ASP A 41 -20.99 -10.79 3.31
C ASP A 41 -21.22 -11.46 1.96
N ARG A 42 -21.63 -12.74 1.99
CA ARG A 42 -21.97 -13.47 0.78
C ARG A 42 -23.19 -12.87 0.10
N VAL A 43 -24.22 -12.51 0.86
CA VAL A 43 -25.44 -11.85 0.32
C VAL A 43 -25.11 -10.48 -0.26
N ALA A 44 -24.32 -9.66 0.43
CA ALA A 44 -23.93 -8.34 -0.04
C ALA A 44 -23.07 -8.40 -1.32
N ASN A 45 -22.10 -9.32 -1.38
CA ASN A 45 -21.31 -9.56 -2.58
C ASN A 45 -22.16 -10.05 -3.75
N THR A 46 -23.23 -10.81 -3.50
CA THR A 46 -24.17 -11.20 -4.55
C THR A 46 -25.08 -10.05 -5.00
N MET A 47 -25.55 -9.18 -4.09
CA MET A 47 -26.39 -8.03 -4.43
C MET A 47 -25.64 -6.98 -5.28
N GLY A 48 -24.32 -6.85 -5.14
CA GLY A 48 -23.49 -5.95 -5.94
C GLY A 48 -23.10 -6.48 -7.33
N SER A 49 -23.51 -7.68 -7.71
CA SER A 49 -23.09 -8.30 -8.98
C SER A 49 -24.08 -8.05 -10.13
N TRP A 50 -23.56 -7.76 -11.32
CA TRP A 50 -24.35 -7.68 -12.56
C TRP A 50 -25.21 -8.92 -12.83
N LYS A 51 -24.75 -10.11 -12.41
CA LYS A 51 -25.49 -11.37 -12.55
C LYS A 51 -26.79 -11.38 -11.74
N PHE A 52 -26.81 -10.75 -10.57
CA PHE A 52 -27.99 -10.69 -9.71
C PHE A 52 -29.11 -9.87 -10.34
N ILE A 53 -28.77 -8.71 -10.91
CA ILE A 53 -29.72 -7.83 -11.60
C ILE A 53 -30.40 -8.57 -12.78
N ILE A 54 -29.63 -9.34 -13.55
CA ILE A 54 -30.14 -10.11 -14.69
C ILE A 54 -31.11 -11.20 -14.22
N ILE A 55 -30.73 -11.99 -13.21
CA ILE A 55 -31.59 -13.06 -12.67
C ILE A 55 -32.89 -12.47 -12.10
N GLN A 56 -32.81 -11.40 -11.31
CA GLN A 56 -33.97 -10.73 -10.74
C GLN A 56 -34.92 -10.20 -11.82
N SER A 57 -34.37 -9.62 -12.89
CA SER A 57 -35.15 -9.10 -14.02
C SER A 57 -35.87 -10.22 -14.79
N ILE A 58 -35.22 -11.37 -14.97
CA ILE A 58 -35.84 -12.55 -15.59
C ILE A 58 -36.97 -13.08 -14.72
N ILE A 59 -36.76 -13.21 -13.40
CA ILE A 59 -37.79 -13.69 -12.46
C ILE A 59 -39.02 -12.78 -12.51
N LEU A 60 -38.84 -11.46 -12.47
CA LEU A 60 -39.94 -10.50 -12.57
C LEU A 60 -40.66 -10.62 -13.92
N THR A 61 -39.92 -10.75 -15.02
CA THR A 61 -40.48 -10.89 -16.36
C THR A 61 -41.31 -12.18 -16.49
N VAL A 62 -40.79 -13.30 -15.98
CA VAL A 62 -41.50 -14.60 -15.96
C VAL A 62 -42.74 -14.52 -15.08
N TRP A 63 -42.67 -13.85 -13.93
CA TRP A 63 -43.81 -13.66 -13.03
C TRP A 63 -44.92 -12.85 -13.69
N ILE A 64 -44.58 -11.77 -14.39
CA ILE A 64 -45.53 -10.96 -15.15
C ILE A 64 -46.14 -11.80 -16.28
N LEU A 65 -45.32 -12.52 -17.06
CA LEU A 65 -45.81 -13.37 -18.16
C LEU A 65 -46.75 -14.48 -17.67
N LEU A 66 -46.42 -15.15 -16.56
CA LEU A 66 -47.29 -16.17 -15.97
C LEU A 66 -48.63 -15.58 -15.49
N ASN A 67 -48.61 -14.40 -14.86
CA ASN A 67 -49.85 -13.76 -14.39
C ASN A 67 -50.72 -13.25 -15.55
N VAL A 68 -50.12 -12.73 -16.62
CA VAL A 68 -50.85 -12.24 -17.81
C VAL A 68 -51.40 -13.40 -18.66
N LEU A 69 -50.65 -14.50 -18.80
CA LEU A 69 -51.08 -15.68 -19.56
C LEU A 69 -52.10 -16.54 -18.80
N ALA A 70 -52.08 -16.54 -17.45
CA ALA A 70 -53.04 -17.23 -16.61
C ALA A 70 -54.38 -16.46 -16.50
N TRP A 71 -55.08 -16.30 -17.63
CA TRP A 71 -56.35 -15.57 -17.76
C TRP A 71 -57.50 -16.15 -16.89
N ILE A 72 -57.36 -17.38 -16.38
CA ILE A 72 -58.50 -18.15 -15.82
C ILE A 72 -58.65 -18.01 -14.29
N LYS A 73 -57.67 -17.45 -13.56
CA LYS A 73 -57.76 -17.39 -12.08
C LYS A 73 -57.43 -16.07 -11.38
N HIS A 74 -57.13 -14.98 -12.10
CA HIS A 74 -56.99 -13.62 -11.52
C HIS A 74 -56.26 -13.61 -10.16
N TRP A 75 -55.12 -14.32 -10.08
CA TRP A 75 -54.46 -14.55 -8.79
C TRP A 75 -53.77 -13.28 -8.26
N ASP A 76 -53.43 -12.35 -9.16
CA ASP A 76 -52.97 -10.99 -8.84
C ASP A 76 -53.47 -9.98 -9.91
N PRO A 77 -54.71 -9.45 -9.80
CA PRO A 77 -55.26 -8.46 -10.73
C PRO A 77 -54.49 -7.14 -10.68
N TYR A 78 -54.52 -6.39 -11.77
CA TYR A 78 -53.94 -5.05 -11.83
C TYR A 78 -54.50 -4.17 -10.68
N PRO A 79 -53.68 -3.58 -9.79
CA PRO A 79 -52.24 -3.26 -9.92
C PRO A 79 -51.34 -4.15 -9.04
N PHE A 80 -51.14 -5.43 -9.41
CA PHE A 80 -50.14 -6.38 -8.86
C PHE A 80 -49.75 -6.16 -7.38
N ILE A 81 -50.72 -6.28 -6.47
CA ILE A 81 -50.55 -5.86 -5.06
C ILE A 81 -49.51 -6.74 -4.35
N LEU A 82 -49.43 -8.02 -4.71
CA LEU A 82 -48.52 -8.98 -4.10
C LEU A 82 -47.08 -8.77 -4.57
N MET A 83 -46.88 -8.45 -5.85
CA MET A 83 -45.55 -8.10 -6.38
C MET A 83 -45.02 -6.83 -5.73
N ASN A 84 -45.87 -5.81 -5.58
CA ASN A 84 -45.49 -4.57 -4.92
C ASN A 84 -45.12 -4.79 -3.44
N LEU A 85 -45.90 -5.61 -2.72
CA LEU A 85 -45.59 -5.99 -1.35
C LEU A 85 -44.26 -6.77 -1.26
N ALA A 86 -44.02 -7.72 -2.16
CA ALA A 86 -42.77 -8.48 -2.18
C ALA A 86 -41.55 -7.60 -2.47
N LEU A 87 -41.65 -6.69 -3.44
CA LEU A 87 -40.56 -5.76 -3.78
C LEU A 87 -40.26 -4.76 -2.66
N SER A 88 -41.30 -4.21 -2.01
CA SER A 88 -41.11 -3.30 -0.88
C SER A 88 -40.47 -4.01 0.32
N MET A 89 -40.89 -5.24 0.62
CA MET A 89 -40.23 -6.07 1.63
C MET A 89 -38.78 -6.39 1.24
N GLN A 90 -38.52 -6.77 -0.02
CA GLN A 90 -37.17 -7.03 -0.51
C GLN A 90 -36.25 -5.82 -0.33
N ALA A 91 -36.72 -4.62 -0.68
CA ALA A 91 -35.96 -3.38 -0.49
C ALA A 91 -35.71 -3.07 1.00
N ALA A 92 -36.72 -3.28 1.85
CA ALA A 92 -36.62 -3.05 3.29
C ALA A 92 -35.56 -3.96 3.96
N TYR A 93 -35.42 -5.21 3.51
CA TYR A 93 -34.36 -6.11 3.99
C TYR A 93 -33.00 -5.86 3.34
N ALA A 94 -32.97 -5.40 2.09
CA ALA A 94 -31.72 -5.09 1.40
C ALA A 94 -30.97 -3.92 2.05
N ALA A 95 -31.68 -2.85 2.45
CA ALA A 95 -31.04 -1.65 2.99
C ALA A 95 -30.15 -1.90 4.24
N PRO A 96 -30.61 -2.62 5.29
CA PRO A 96 -29.77 -2.96 6.44
C PRO A 96 -28.59 -3.88 6.09
N ILE A 97 -28.78 -4.85 5.18
CA ILE A 97 -27.72 -5.77 4.76
C ILE A 97 -26.63 -5.00 4.02
N ILE A 98 -27.02 -4.12 3.11
CA ILE A 98 -26.11 -3.23 2.38
C ILE A 98 -25.38 -2.32 3.38
N MET A 99 -26.09 -1.71 4.33
CA MET A 99 -25.50 -0.83 5.35
C MET A 99 -24.50 -1.59 6.24
N MET A 100 -24.80 -2.83 6.65
CA MET A 100 -23.87 -3.66 7.41
C MET A 100 -22.61 -3.99 6.60
N SER A 101 -22.78 -4.32 5.32
CA SER A 101 -21.64 -4.59 4.43
C SER A 101 -20.78 -3.36 4.19
N GLN A 102 -21.40 -2.19 4.02
CA GLN A 102 -20.70 -0.91 3.88
C GLN A 102 -19.95 -0.53 5.15
N ASN A 103 -20.59 -0.65 6.33
CA ASN A 103 -19.95 -0.34 7.61
C ASN A 103 -18.71 -1.23 7.84
N ARG A 104 -18.78 -2.50 7.43
CA ARG A 104 -17.64 -3.41 7.51
C ARG A 104 -16.53 -3.04 6.52
N GLN A 105 -16.87 -2.72 5.27
CA GLN A 105 -15.88 -2.28 4.29
C GLN A 105 -15.17 -1.01 4.77
N ALA A 106 -15.91 -0.03 5.28
CA ALA A 106 -15.34 1.20 5.84
C ALA A 106 -14.43 0.94 7.05
N ALA A 107 -14.75 -0.05 7.91
CA ALA A 107 -13.87 -0.45 8.99
C ALA A 107 -12.57 -1.05 8.47
N LYS A 108 -12.63 -1.89 7.42
CA LYS A 108 -11.45 -2.45 6.75
C LYS A 108 -10.58 -1.37 6.13
N ASP A 109 -11.19 -0.49 5.33
CA ASP A 109 -10.52 0.62 4.66
C ASP A 109 -9.83 1.55 5.67
N ARG A 110 -10.45 1.77 6.85
CA ARG A 110 -9.87 2.58 7.93
C ARG A 110 -8.62 1.94 8.53
N ILE A 111 -8.61 0.62 8.73
CA ILE A 111 -7.44 -0.09 9.28
C ILE A 111 -6.31 -0.11 8.25
N GLU A 112 -6.63 -0.37 6.97
CA GLU A 112 -5.66 -0.30 5.87
C GLU A 112 -5.03 1.10 5.78
N ALA A 113 -5.85 2.16 5.78
CA ALA A 113 -5.35 3.53 5.78
C ALA A 113 -4.47 3.87 7.00
N HIS A 114 -4.80 3.32 8.18
CA HIS A 114 -3.97 3.52 9.37
C HIS A 114 -2.62 2.81 9.25
N GLN A 115 -2.60 1.59 8.73
CA GLN A 115 -1.35 0.87 8.50
C GLN A 115 -0.48 1.54 7.44
N ASP A 116 -1.07 1.97 6.33
CA ASP A 116 -0.36 2.73 5.28
C ASP A 116 0.28 3.99 5.86
N PHE A 117 -0.44 4.70 6.73
CA PHE A 117 0.09 5.87 7.43
C PHE A 117 1.31 5.53 8.32
N LEU A 118 1.25 4.42 9.07
CA LEU A 118 2.37 3.98 9.90
C LEU A 118 3.59 3.54 9.08
N ILE A 119 3.37 2.84 7.97
CA ILE A 119 4.42 2.45 7.03
C ILE A 119 5.09 3.71 6.46
N ASN A 120 4.29 4.69 6.05
CA ASN A 120 4.82 5.94 5.49
C ASN A 120 5.64 6.74 6.52
N GLN A 121 5.17 6.85 7.77
CA GLN A 121 5.97 7.48 8.83
C GLN A 121 7.29 6.74 9.09
N LYS A 122 7.25 5.40 9.10
CA LYS A 122 8.48 4.60 9.28
C LYS A 122 9.45 4.81 8.13
N ALA A 123 8.95 4.84 6.88
CA ALA A 123 9.76 5.13 5.71
C ALA A 123 10.38 6.53 5.76
N GLU A 124 9.64 7.54 6.24
CA GLU A 124 10.19 8.90 6.43
C GLU A 124 11.36 8.90 7.43
N GLU A 125 11.22 8.19 8.55
CA GLU A 125 12.29 8.07 9.54
C GLU A 125 13.52 7.33 8.99
N GLU A 126 13.31 6.23 8.26
CA GLU A 126 14.39 5.50 7.60
C GLU A 126 15.14 6.39 6.58
N ILE A 127 14.42 7.20 5.80
CA ILE A 127 15.02 8.16 4.87
C ILE A 127 15.82 9.23 5.63
N ARG A 128 15.32 9.72 6.76
CA ARG A 128 16.02 10.69 7.62
C ARG A 128 17.36 10.12 8.11
N VAL A 129 17.37 8.88 8.58
CA VAL A 129 18.59 8.19 9.01
C VAL A 129 19.58 8.02 7.85
N ILE A 130 19.09 7.68 6.66
CA ILE A 130 19.95 7.56 5.46
C ILE A 130 20.57 8.92 5.09
N MET A 131 19.81 10.01 5.15
CA MET A 131 20.32 11.36 4.89
C MET A 131 21.39 11.76 5.90
N GLU A 132 21.18 11.51 7.20
CA GLU A 132 22.19 11.78 8.23
C GLU A 132 23.48 10.98 7.98
N HIS A 133 23.35 9.71 7.58
CA HIS A 133 24.52 8.89 7.26
C HIS A 133 25.27 9.41 6.02
N LEU A 134 24.56 9.86 4.99
CA LEU A 134 25.14 10.47 3.79
C LEU A 134 25.90 11.76 4.12
N GLU A 135 25.31 12.64 4.93
CA GLU A 135 25.98 13.87 5.39
C GLU A 135 27.27 13.56 6.17
N ALA A 136 27.24 12.55 7.04
CA ALA A 136 28.43 12.11 7.76
C ALA A 136 29.52 11.56 6.83
N GLN A 137 29.14 10.80 5.78
CA GLN A 137 30.07 10.33 4.76
C GLN A 137 30.69 11.48 3.96
N ASP A 138 29.89 12.46 3.55
CA ASP A 138 30.36 13.64 2.82
C ASP A 138 31.39 14.44 3.64
N GLN A 139 31.12 14.64 4.94
CA GLN A 139 32.08 15.30 5.83
C GLN A 139 33.40 14.52 5.94
N ALA A 140 33.33 13.19 6.05
CA ALA A 140 34.53 12.35 6.09
C ALA A 140 35.32 12.44 4.78
N LEU A 141 34.66 12.44 3.62
CA LEU A 141 35.28 12.61 2.31
C LEU A 141 36.00 13.97 2.20
N VAL A 142 35.37 15.05 2.66
CA VAL A 142 35.98 16.39 2.69
C VAL A 142 37.23 16.40 3.57
N GLN A 143 37.18 15.78 4.75
CA GLN A 143 38.35 15.70 5.64
C GLN A 143 39.50 14.90 5.01
N ILE A 144 39.20 13.77 4.37
CA ILE A 144 40.20 12.96 3.66
C ILE A 144 40.81 13.78 2.51
N HIS A 145 39.99 14.48 1.73
CA HIS A 145 40.47 15.33 0.64
C HIS A 145 41.42 16.43 1.15
N ALA A 146 41.07 17.10 2.25
CA ALA A 146 41.92 18.11 2.87
C ALA A 146 43.27 17.52 3.35
N GLN A 147 43.27 16.33 3.94
CA GLN A 147 44.50 15.63 4.34
C GLN A 147 45.37 15.26 3.14
N LEU A 148 44.77 14.81 2.03
CA LEU A 148 45.51 14.49 0.81
C LEU A 148 46.20 15.73 0.22
N VAL A 149 45.49 16.87 0.15
CA VAL A 149 46.07 18.15 -0.30
C VAL A 149 47.21 18.58 0.61
N GLN A 150 47.04 18.45 1.93
CA GLN A 150 48.08 18.78 2.89
C GLN A 150 49.32 17.88 2.72
N LEU A 151 49.13 16.57 2.54
CA LEU A 151 50.23 15.64 2.26
C LEU A 151 50.92 15.99 0.93
N GLN A 152 50.18 16.32 -0.13
CA GLN A 152 50.76 16.72 -1.43
C GLN A 152 51.65 17.96 -1.28
N SER A 153 51.22 18.96 -0.51
CA SER A 153 52.03 20.15 -0.22
C SER A 153 53.28 19.83 0.63
N GLN A 154 53.16 18.90 1.60
CA GLN A 154 54.27 18.47 2.45
C GLN A 154 55.32 17.64 1.68
N PHE A 155 54.88 16.82 0.72
CA PHE A 155 55.76 16.03 -0.15
C PHE A 155 56.28 16.81 -1.36
N GLY A 156 55.94 18.09 -1.51
CA GLY A 156 56.54 18.96 -2.50
C GLY A 156 56.42 18.44 -3.93
N ILE A 157 55.27 17.85 -4.30
CA ILE A 157 54.91 17.76 -5.71
C ILE A 157 54.38 19.14 -6.11
N SER A 158 55.25 20.14 -6.04
CA SER A 158 55.10 21.36 -6.81
C SER A 158 55.16 20.91 -8.26
N GLU A 159 54.16 21.25 -9.07
CA GLU A 159 54.27 21.24 -10.52
C GLU A 159 55.27 22.34 -10.98
N ASP A 160 56.48 22.33 -10.42
CA ASP A 160 57.51 23.33 -10.65
C ASP A 160 58.83 22.59 -10.88
N GLY A 161 58.97 22.10 -12.12
CA GLY A 161 60.09 21.26 -12.53
C GLY A 161 60.05 20.71 -13.96
N ALA A 162 59.06 21.05 -14.78
CA ALA A 162 59.12 20.86 -16.23
C ALA A 162 58.69 22.13 -16.99
N GLY A 163 59.03 23.30 -16.45
CA GLY A 163 59.32 24.46 -17.28
C GLY A 163 60.62 24.19 -18.05
N ILE A 164 60.52 23.50 -19.18
CA ILE A 164 61.56 23.51 -20.21
C ILE A 164 61.43 24.84 -20.95
N ASP A 165 62.24 25.83 -20.57
CA ASP A 165 62.59 26.92 -21.47
C ASP A 165 63.91 27.56 -20.98
N PRO A 166 64.62 28.35 -21.80
CA PRO A 166 65.43 27.99 -22.97
C PRO A 166 66.92 28.36 -22.72
N LEU A 167 67.80 28.13 -23.71
CA LEU A 167 69.18 28.66 -23.89
C LEU A 167 70.37 27.71 -23.58
N GLY A 168 70.87 27.08 -24.65
CA GLY A 168 72.22 27.35 -25.14
C GLY A 168 73.38 26.42 -24.73
N THR A 169 74.32 26.30 -25.67
CA THR A 169 75.63 25.58 -25.66
C THR A 169 75.55 24.11 -26.10
N SER A 170 76.22 23.62 -27.15
CA SER A 170 77.20 24.12 -28.13
C SER A 170 77.05 23.35 -29.44
#